data_AF-A0A418NVR7-F1
#
_entry.id   AF-A0A418NVR7-F1
#
_cell.length_a   1.000
_cell.length_b   1.000
_cell.length_c   1.000
_cell.angle_alpha   90.00
_cell.angle_beta   90.00
_cell.angle_gamma   90.00
#
_symmetry.space_group_name_H-M   'P 1'
#
loop_
_entity.id
_entity.type
_entity.pdbx_description
1 polymer ?
#
loop_
_entity_poly.entity_id
_entity_poly.type
_entity_poly.pdbx_seq_one_letter_code
_entity_poly.pdbx_strand_id
1 'polypeptide(L)'
;MDRLCMKLTTAIAIAISVVTATPVLAQQQDSRTYFTARLYDRPAPQQLDAQDRQYYDSLFGAIEAGNWSRVEELFQQRPSGLLHDVARAEYYLAANSPRVEADQIAQWLQTGADLPQAPQLVRLGQTRGLSGDPGLPYARDLVSQGSVPRRTRPRSVNDGTMPADIEAAILERITNDDPTGARMLLDGVDSSLSAEARAEWRQRVAWSYFIENRDAQALAMAQTVSEGRGAWVAEGEWTEGLAAWRLNDCETASGAFQRAAQQAISPPLRAASLFWASRAALRCRQPALSEDLLSDAAIMDETLYGMLAAEQLGRQLPDRVENADFSQEDWRAIGGNPNTRIAVALAEIGRDVLGSQVLLHQARIGNPRDYAAYSRLARDLGFPQTQLYMSLNAPTGGEPDPASRYPAPKAAPANGWQVDPALAFAHILQESAFRANAVSPANAQGLMQITPITVRQHAPTLGLNAGSIDIFDPATNLAFGQQNLIMLRDSPVTRGRMPVIMAAYNAGMTPITRWESEINDQDDPLLYMEAIPYWETREYVSIVMRHYWMYERQATDTSPSRMALAQNGWPLFPDGTAPSNGRVYMSAGGN
;
A
#
# COMPACT_ATOMS: atom_id res chain seq x y z
N MET A 1 -4.68 97.35 4.74
CA MET A 1 -5.13 97.50 3.34
C MET A 1 -4.95 96.15 2.68
N ASP A 2 -6.07 95.55 2.26
CA ASP A 2 -6.28 94.74 1.05
C ASP A 2 -5.24 93.67 0.63
N ARG A 3 -5.58 92.49 0.10
CA ARG A 3 -6.77 91.62 -0.04
C ARG A 3 -6.28 90.47 -0.94
N LEU A 4 -6.78 89.25 -0.71
CA LEU A 4 -6.89 88.10 -1.64
C LEU A 4 -5.59 87.42 -2.18
N CYS A 5 -5.29 86.15 -1.87
CA CYS A 5 -5.94 84.87 -2.20
C CYS A 5 -5.53 84.29 -3.57
N MET A 6 -4.74 83.19 -3.60
CA MET A 6 -5.02 82.04 -4.49
C MET A 6 -4.22 80.74 -4.15
N LYS A 7 -4.99 79.71 -3.76
CA LYS A 7 -4.88 78.26 -4.02
C LYS A 7 -3.66 77.44 -3.52
N LEU A 8 -3.88 76.72 -2.41
CA LEU A 8 -3.24 75.43 -2.10
C LEU A 8 -3.94 74.30 -2.88
N THR A 9 -3.19 73.46 -3.57
CA THR A 9 -3.57 72.10 -3.97
C THR A 9 -2.82 71.11 -3.09
N THR A 10 -3.54 70.46 -2.17
CA THR A 10 -3.02 69.41 -1.29
C THR A 10 -3.09 68.06 -2.02
N ALA A 11 -1.95 67.49 -2.37
CA ALA A 11 -1.85 66.11 -2.84
C ALA A 11 -1.85 65.16 -1.63
N ILE A 12 -2.83 64.26 -1.57
CA ILE A 12 -2.91 63.18 -0.58
C ILE A 12 -1.99 62.05 -1.07
N ALA A 13 -0.88 61.81 -0.37
CA ALA A 13 -0.05 60.63 -0.57
C ALA A 13 -0.68 59.44 0.19
N ILE A 14 -1.23 58.48 -0.56
CA ILE A 14 -1.67 57.19 -0.03
C ILE A 14 -0.42 56.32 0.13
N ALA A 15 -0.03 56.04 1.37
CA ALA A 15 1.01 55.07 1.68
C ALA A 15 0.43 53.66 1.48
N ILE A 16 0.78 53.02 0.36
CA ILE A 16 0.52 51.60 0.13
C ILE A 16 1.61 50.82 0.87
N SER A 17 1.27 50.30 2.05
CA SER A 17 2.08 49.30 2.74
C SER A 17 2.02 47.99 1.96
N VAL A 18 3.07 47.72 1.18
CA VAL A 18 3.32 46.42 0.55
C VAL A 18 3.68 45.44 1.65
N VAL A 19 2.72 44.61 2.07
CA VAL A 19 3.00 43.40 2.85
C VAL A 19 3.66 42.42 1.89
N THR A 20 4.99 42.33 1.94
CA THR A 20 5.71 41.23 1.29
C THR A 20 5.39 39.96 2.08
N ALA A 21 4.41 39.19 1.60
CA ALA A 21 4.25 37.82 2.04
C ALA A 21 5.50 37.05 1.58
N THR A 22 6.44 36.82 2.49
CA THR A 22 7.47 35.81 2.28
C THR A 22 6.75 34.48 2.14
N PRO A 23 6.93 33.72 1.04
CA PRO A 23 6.43 32.36 1.01
C PRO A 23 7.08 31.63 2.18
N VAL A 24 6.27 31.13 3.10
CA VAL A 24 6.73 30.13 4.07
C VAL A 24 7.16 28.96 3.21
N LEU A 25 8.47 28.76 3.06
CA LEU A 25 9.00 27.51 2.57
C LEU A 25 8.43 26.43 3.50
N ALA A 26 7.52 25.61 3.00
CA ALA A 26 7.07 24.42 3.71
C ALA A 26 8.34 23.67 4.11
N GLN A 27 8.60 23.58 5.41
CA GLN A 27 9.80 22.96 5.91
C GLN A 27 9.68 21.47 5.57
N GLN A 28 10.52 21.00 4.65
CA GLN A 28 10.50 19.62 4.20
C GLN A 28 10.59 18.69 5.42
N GLN A 29 9.51 17.94 5.66
CA GLN A 29 9.35 17.13 6.85
C GLN A 29 9.73 15.70 6.50
N ASP A 30 10.69 15.15 7.23
CA ASP A 30 11.03 13.73 7.13
C ASP A 30 9.80 12.88 7.50
N SER A 31 9.58 11.82 6.73
CA SER A 31 8.47 10.89 6.85
C SER A 31 8.31 10.31 8.26
N ARG A 32 9.39 10.04 8.97
CA ARG A 32 9.33 9.61 10.37
C ARG A 32 8.69 10.65 11.26
N THR A 33 9.06 11.92 11.10
CA THR A 33 8.49 13.03 11.87
C THR A 33 7.02 13.23 11.52
N TYR A 34 6.67 13.14 10.24
CA TYR A 34 5.28 13.23 9.76
C TYR A 34 4.37 12.15 10.37
N PHE A 35 4.72 10.87 10.22
CA PHE A 35 3.88 9.78 10.70
C PHE A 35 3.87 9.66 12.22
N THR A 36 4.93 10.08 12.92
CA THR A 36 4.95 10.10 14.39
C THR A 36 4.04 11.18 14.96
N ALA A 37 4.02 12.39 14.37
CA ALA A 37 3.12 13.47 14.80
C ALA A 37 1.65 13.05 14.66
N ARG A 38 1.34 12.36 13.54
CA ARG A 38 0.00 11.91 13.20
C ARG A 38 -0.62 10.91 14.19
N LEU A 39 0.19 10.24 15.02
CA LEU A 39 -0.32 9.38 16.10
C LEU A 39 -1.18 10.17 17.10
N TYR A 40 -0.86 11.45 17.29
CA TYR A 40 -1.48 12.32 18.30
C TYR A 40 -2.41 13.37 17.70
N ASP A 41 -2.22 13.71 16.42
CA ASP A 41 -3.07 14.68 15.75
C ASP A 41 -4.52 14.19 15.67
N ARG A 42 -5.46 15.09 15.98
CA ARG A 42 -6.90 14.87 15.86
C ARG A 42 -7.56 16.10 15.23
N PRO A 43 -7.50 16.25 13.90
CA PRO A 43 -8.16 17.34 13.18
C PRO A 43 -9.68 17.29 13.29
N ALA A 44 -10.29 16.10 13.31
CA ALA A 44 -11.72 15.97 13.59
C ALA A 44 -12.02 16.45 15.03
N PRO A 45 -12.99 17.36 15.24
CA PRO A 45 -13.34 17.84 16.57
C PRO A 45 -13.81 16.70 17.47
N GLN A 46 -13.47 16.80 18.75
CA GLN A 46 -13.92 15.85 19.77
C GLN A 46 -15.46 15.88 19.90
N GLN A 47 -16.07 14.70 19.99
CA GLN A 47 -17.52 14.53 20.08
C GLN A 47 -17.99 14.15 21.49
N LEU A 48 -17.15 13.45 22.26
CA LEU A 48 -17.50 12.98 23.61
C LEU A 48 -16.62 13.64 24.66
N ASP A 49 -17.22 14.12 25.75
CA ASP A 49 -16.42 14.55 26.90
C ASP A 49 -15.81 13.35 27.67
N ALA A 50 -15.13 13.60 28.80
CA ALA A 50 -14.51 12.52 29.57
C ALA A 50 -15.54 11.58 30.24
N GLN A 51 -16.69 12.09 30.67
CA GLN A 51 -17.73 11.30 31.31
C GLN A 51 -18.48 10.45 30.28
N ASP A 52 -18.73 11.03 29.10
CA ASP A 52 -19.33 10.34 27.97
C ASP A 52 -18.49 9.14 27.53
N ARG A 53 -17.16 9.33 27.38
CA ARG A 53 -16.26 8.23 27.01
C ARG A 53 -16.29 7.09 28.02
N GLN A 54 -16.16 7.41 29.31
CA GLN A 54 -16.22 6.39 30.37
C GLN A 54 -17.56 5.64 30.41
N TYR A 55 -18.67 6.36 30.21
CA TYR A 55 -20.00 5.78 30.16
C TYR A 55 -20.14 4.82 28.97
N TYR A 56 -19.76 5.25 27.76
CA TYR A 56 -19.91 4.42 26.57
C TYR A 56 -18.92 3.24 26.55
N ASP A 57 -17.70 3.41 27.05
CA ASP A 57 -16.77 2.29 27.24
C ASP A 57 -17.37 1.21 28.14
N SER A 58 -18.01 1.62 29.24
CA SER A 58 -18.69 0.69 30.15
C SER A 58 -19.90 0.02 29.48
N LEU A 59 -20.65 0.76 28.68
CA LEU A 59 -21.84 0.25 28.00
C LEU A 59 -21.49 -0.76 26.91
N PHE A 60 -20.60 -0.41 25.98
CA PHE A 60 -20.17 -1.32 24.92
C PHE A 60 -19.41 -2.52 25.51
N GLY A 61 -18.58 -2.31 26.53
CA GLY A 61 -17.91 -3.41 27.23
C GLY A 61 -18.90 -4.39 27.89
N ALA A 62 -20.00 -3.89 28.47
CA ALA A 62 -21.06 -4.75 29.01
C ALA A 62 -21.81 -5.51 27.91
N ILE A 63 -22.05 -4.90 26.75
CA ILE A 63 -22.65 -5.57 25.58
C ILE A 63 -21.74 -6.70 25.08
N GLU A 64 -20.45 -6.42 24.89
CA GLU A 64 -19.44 -7.39 24.44
C GLU A 64 -19.29 -8.56 25.42
N ALA A 65 -19.35 -8.29 26.72
CA ALA A 65 -19.28 -9.30 27.77
C ALA A 65 -20.59 -10.09 27.97
N GLY A 66 -21.69 -9.72 27.30
CA GLY A 66 -23.00 -10.34 27.48
C GLY A 66 -23.66 -10.05 28.82
N ASN A 67 -23.27 -8.97 29.52
CA ASN A 67 -23.83 -8.60 30.81
C ASN A 67 -25.08 -7.74 30.65
N TRP A 68 -26.20 -8.36 30.25
CA TRP A 68 -27.44 -7.67 29.90
C TRP A 68 -28.05 -6.88 31.06
N SER A 69 -27.95 -7.38 32.29
CA SER A 69 -28.43 -6.66 33.48
C SER A 69 -27.73 -5.31 33.65
N ARG A 70 -26.42 -5.26 33.39
CA ARG A 70 -25.63 -4.03 33.43
C ARG A 70 -25.95 -3.10 32.25
N VAL A 71 -26.19 -3.66 31.06
CA VAL A 71 -26.61 -2.88 29.88
C VAL A 71 -27.92 -2.15 30.16
N GLU A 72 -28.92 -2.85 30.70
CA GLU A 72 -30.23 -2.26 31.05
C GLU A 72 -30.09 -1.19 32.15
N GLU A 73 -29.30 -1.45 33.18
CA GLU A 73 -29.00 -0.48 34.23
C GLU A 73 -28.38 0.81 33.66
N LEU A 74 -27.41 0.68 32.77
CA LEU A 74 -26.75 1.83 32.13
C LEU A 74 -27.74 2.63 31.26
N PHE A 75 -28.58 1.97 30.47
CA PHE A 75 -29.62 2.66 29.70
C PHE A 75 -30.68 3.35 30.56
N GLN A 76 -30.98 2.82 31.76
CA GLN A 76 -31.87 3.47 32.72
C GLN A 76 -31.22 4.72 33.35
N GLN A 77 -29.92 4.67 33.63
CA GLN A 77 -29.17 5.81 34.18
C GLN A 77 -29.12 6.98 33.19
N ARG A 78 -29.02 6.70 31.89
CA ARG A 78 -28.94 7.73 30.85
C ARG A 78 -29.86 7.43 29.66
N PRO A 79 -30.98 8.17 29.50
CA PRO A 79 -31.99 7.85 28.49
C PRO A 79 -31.57 8.19 27.05
N SER A 80 -30.63 9.12 26.85
CA SER A 80 -30.20 9.57 25.53
C SER A 80 -28.73 10.00 25.46
N GLY A 81 -28.20 10.05 24.25
CA GLY A 81 -26.84 10.47 23.94
C GLY A 81 -26.43 10.05 22.53
N LEU A 82 -25.27 10.55 22.06
CA LEU A 82 -24.84 10.44 20.66
C LEU A 82 -24.70 8.99 20.17
N LEU A 83 -24.22 8.07 21.02
CA LEU A 83 -23.98 6.67 20.65
C LEU A 83 -25.10 5.73 21.08
N HIS A 84 -26.20 6.23 21.65
CA HIS A 84 -27.27 5.39 22.21
C HIS A 84 -27.93 4.50 21.16
N ASP A 85 -28.20 5.03 19.97
CA ASP A 85 -28.85 4.24 18.92
C ASP A 85 -27.94 3.12 18.41
N VAL A 86 -26.64 3.38 18.27
CA VAL A 86 -25.66 2.33 17.95
C VAL A 86 -25.63 1.28 19.06
N ALA A 87 -25.45 1.69 20.32
CA ALA A 87 -25.39 0.76 21.45
C ALA A 87 -26.67 -0.08 21.60
N ARG A 88 -27.85 0.51 21.39
CA ARG A 88 -29.12 -0.22 21.41
C ARG A 88 -29.23 -1.22 20.27
N ALA A 89 -28.77 -0.85 19.07
CA ALA A 89 -28.74 -1.76 17.95
C ALA A 89 -27.83 -2.96 18.21
N GLU A 90 -26.61 -2.72 18.70
CA GLU A 90 -25.68 -3.79 19.08
C GLU A 90 -26.30 -4.69 20.18
N TYR A 91 -26.93 -4.11 21.19
CA TYR A 91 -27.63 -4.86 22.23
C TYR A 91 -28.77 -5.73 21.69
N TYR A 92 -29.65 -5.17 20.85
CA TYR A 92 -30.79 -5.89 20.27
C TYR A 92 -30.37 -7.00 19.29
N LEU A 93 -29.24 -6.83 18.62
CA LEU A 93 -28.72 -7.77 17.63
C LEU A 93 -27.75 -8.79 18.22
N ALA A 94 -27.26 -8.58 19.45
CA ALA A 94 -26.34 -9.48 20.13
C ALA A 94 -26.96 -10.86 20.37
N ALA A 95 -26.13 -11.90 20.24
CA ALA A 95 -26.55 -13.27 20.52
C ALA A 95 -26.92 -13.42 22.01
N ASN A 96 -28.06 -14.06 22.28
CA ASN A 96 -28.58 -14.31 23.64
C ASN A 96 -28.96 -13.05 24.44
N SER A 97 -29.06 -11.88 23.82
CA SER A 97 -29.65 -10.72 24.49
C SER A 97 -31.14 -10.91 24.76
N PRO A 98 -31.71 -10.20 25.74
CA PRO A 98 -33.14 -10.18 25.98
C PRO A 98 -33.94 -9.88 24.70
N ARG A 99 -35.08 -10.54 24.59
CA ARG A 99 -35.94 -10.44 23.42
C ARG A 99 -36.44 -8.99 23.27
N VAL A 100 -36.10 -8.35 22.15
CA VAL A 100 -36.63 -7.03 21.77
C VAL A 100 -37.99 -7.16 21.04
N GLU A 101 -38.97 -6.36 21.43
CA GLU A 101 -40.30 -6.38 20.81
C GLU A 101 -40.42 -5.41 19.62
N ALA A 102 -41.46 -5.60 18.79
CA ALA A 102 -41.63 -4.85 17.54
C ALA A 102 -41.81 -3.34 17.76
N ASP A 103 -42.45 -2.94 18.85
CA ASP A 103 -42.64 -1.54 19.25
C ASP A 103 -41.32 -0.87 19.65
N GLN A 104 -40.42 -1.60 20.32
CA GLN A 104 -39.09 -1.11 20.67
C GLN A 104 -38.23 -0.90 19.42
N ILE A 105 -38.33 -1.80 18.44
CA ILE A 105 -37.66 -1.64 17.14
C ILE A 105 -38.25 -0.46 16.37
N ALA A 106 -39.59 -0.33 16.34
CA ALA A 106 -40.26 0.80 15.70
C ALA A 106 -39.82 2.14 16.31
N GLN A 107 -39.68 2.20 17.64
CA GLN A 107 -39.20 3.38 18.34
C GLN A 107 -37.73 3.68 18.00
N TRP A 108 -36.87 2.66 17.96
CA TRP A 108 -35.46 2.82 17.57
C TRP A 108 -35.32 3.35 16.14
N LEU A 109 -36.15 2.88 15.20
CA LEU A 109 -36.12 3.31 13.81
C LEU A 109 -36.46 4.80 13.63
N GLN A 110 -37.06 5.47 14.62
CA GLN A 110 -37.34 6.91 14.54
C GLN A 110 -36.08 7.77 14.53
N THR A 111 -34.98 7.28 15.12
CA THR A 111 -33.72 8.02 15.25
C THR A 111 -32.53 7.26 14.65
N GLY A 112 -32.61 5.93 14.57
CA GLY A 112 -31.56 5.07 14.03
C GLY A 112 -31.71 4.65 12.57
N ALA A 113 -32.70 5.14 11.82
CA ALA A 113 -32.95 4.70 10.43
C ALA A 113 -31.76 4.88 9.48
N ASP A 114 -30.89 5.86 9.74
CA ASP A 114 -29.70 6.14 8.93
C ASP A 114 -28.47 5.33 9.36
N LEU A 115 -28.58 4.47 10.38
CA LEU A 115 -27.47 3.63 10.85
C LEU A 115 -27.35 2.32 10.04
N PRO A 116 -26.15 1.76 9.90
CA PRO A 116 -25.94 0.51 9.14
C PRO A 116 -26.72 -0.70 9.68
N GLN A 117 -27.10 -0.68 10.96
CA GLN A 117 -27.89 -1.73 11.61
C GLN A 117 -29.37 -1.73 11.21
N ALA A 118 -29.89 -0.61 10.66
CA ALA A 118 -31.32 -0.43 10.43
C ALA A 118 -31.94 -1.55 9.55
N PRO A 119 -31.35 -1.96 8.40
CA PRO A 119 -31.91 -3.07 7.61
C PRO A 119 -32.03 -4.39 8.37
N GLN A 120 -31.11 -4.68 9.29
CA GLN A 120 -31.15 -5.90 10.11
C GLN A 120 -32.24 -5.80 11.18
N LEU A 121 -32.37 -4.65 11.83
CA LEU A 121 -33.43 -4.40 12.82
C LEU A 121 -34.82 -4.40 12.18
N VAL A 122 -34.98 -3.91 10.95
CA VAL A 122 -36.25 -4.02 10.20
C VAL A 122 -36.62 -5.49 9.98
N ARG A 123 -35.68 -6.32 9.49
CA ARG A 123 -35.92 -7.75 9.31
C ARG A 123 -36.28 -8.42 10.63
N LEU A 124 -35.55 -8.12 11.71
CA LEU A 124 -35.85 -8.63 13.04
C LEU A 124 -37.26 -8.20 13.48
N GLY A 125 -37.61 -6.93 13.33
CA GLY A 125 -38.93 -6.39 13.66
C GLY A 125 -40.04 -7.08 12.90
N GLN A 126 -39.85 -7.37 11.61
CA GLN A 126 -40.84 -8.09 10.79
C GLN A 126 -41.12 -9.50 11.34
N THR A 127 -40.09 -10.21 11.84
CA THR A 127 -40.29 -11.49 12.55
C THR A 127 -41.06 -11.35 13.87
N ARG A 128 -41.21 -10.13 14.38
CA ARG A 128 -41.92 -9.78 15.62
C ARG A 128 -43.27 -9.07 15.35
N GLY A 129 -43.69 -8.94 14.10
CA GLY A 129 -44.97 -8.33 13.73
C GLY A 129 -44.89 -6.83 13.40
N LEU A 130 -43.69 -6.25 13.27
CA LEU A 130 -43.53 -4.92 12.68
C LEU A 130 -44.08 -4.94 11.25
N SER A 131 -45.00 -4.03 10.96
CA SER A 131 -45.60 -3.87 9.64
C SER A 131 -45.32 -2.46 9.10
N GLY A 132 -45.34 -2.33 7.77
CA GLY A 132 -44.99 -1.10 7.06
C GLY A 132 -43.54 -1.05 6.56
N ASP A 133 -43.26 -0.05 5.73
CA ASP A 133 -41.92 0.28 5.26
C ASP A 133 -41.41 1.49 6.06
N PRO A 134 -40.35 1.35 6.88
CA PRO A 134 -39.84 2.44 7.69
C PRO A 134 -39.09 3.51 6.88
N GLY A 135 -38.92 3.33 5.56
CA GLY A 135 -38.36 4.36 4.68
C GLY A 135 -36.86 4.57 4.90
N LEU A 136 -36.08 3.49 4.86
CA LEU A 136 -34.63 3.55 5.03
C LEU A 136 -33.96 4.34 3.88
N PRO A 137 -32.83 5.04 4.13
CA PRO A 137 -32.10 5.72 3.08
C PRO A 137 -31.56 4.73 2.04
N TYR A 138 -31.56 5.16 0.79
CA TYR A 138 -30.95 4.37 -0.29
C TYR A 138 -29.42 4.40 -0.17
N ALA A 139 -28.82 3.26 0.18
CA ALA A 139 -27.38 3.07 0.19
C ALA A 139 -26.88 2.74 -1.22
N ARG A 140 -26.12 3.65 -1.82
CA ARG A 140 -25.54 3.45 -3.17
C ARG A 140 -24.57 2.28 -3.17
N ASP A 141 -24.50 1.61 -4.32
CA ASP A 141 -23.45 0.64 -4.59
C ASP A 141 -22.12 1.36 -4.84
N LEU A 142 -21.04 0.72 -4.41
CA LEU A 142 -19.69 1.19 -4.66
C LEU A 142 -19.12 0.43 -5.85
N VAL A 143 -18.59 1.16 -6.82
CA VAL A 143 -17.97 0.60 -8.02
C VAL A 143 -16.45 0.67 -7.93
N SER A 144 -15.79 -0.33 -8.49
CA SER A 144 -14.33 -0.40 -8.51
C SER A 144 -13.74 0.79 -9.27
N GLN A 145 -12.79 1.47 -8.64
CA GLN A 145 -12.02 2.59 -9.21
C GLN A 145 -10.70 2.12 -9.85
N GLY A 146 -10.56 0.80 -10.06
CA GLY A 146 -9.32 0.16 -10.46
C GLY A 146 -8.54 -0.39 -9.27
N SER A 147 -7.24 -0.58 -9.46
CA SER A 147 -6.34 -1.14 -8.45
C SER A 147 -5.02 -0.41 -8.44
N VAL A 148 -4.35 -0.39 -7.29
CA VAL A 148 -2.95 0.02 -7.19
C VAL A 148 -2.13 -0.80 -8.19
N PRO A 149 -1.26 -0.18 -9.03
CA PRO A 149 -0.48 -0.93 -10.02
C PRO A 149 0.32 -2.06 -9.36
N ARG A 150 0.26 -3.28 -9.89
CA ARG A 150 1.05 -4.41 -9.42
C ARG A 150 1.50 -5.23 -10.63
N ARG A 151 2.76 -5.68 -10.63
CA ARG A 151 3.19 -6.67 -11.64
C ARG A 151 2.61 -8.01 -11.22
N THR A 152 1.81 -8.58 -12.09
CA THR A 152 1.15 -9.86 -11.84
C THR A 152 1.69 -10.87 -12.81
N ARG A 153 2.11 -12.03 -12.28
CA ARG A 153 2.47 -13.16 -13.12
C ARG A 153 1.29 -13.47 -14.04
N PRO A 154 1.51 -13.61 -15.36
CA PRO A 154 0.45 -14.10 -16.24
C PRO A 154 -0.13 -15.42 -15.69
N ARG A 155 -1.44 -15.60 -15.85
CA ARG A 155 -2.09 -16.86 -15.44
C ARG A 155 -1.52 -18.01 -16.27
N SER A 156 -1.36 -19.17 -15.63
CA SER A 156 -1.01 -20.40 -16.35
C SER A 156 -2.09 -20.77 -17.36
N VAL A 157 -1.64 -21.24 -18.51
CA VAL A 157 -2.42 -21.66 -19.66
C VAL A 157 -2.85 -23.10 -19.42
N ASN A 158 -4.13 -23.29 -19.14
CA ASN A 158 -4.75 -24.59 -18.87
C ASN A 158 -5.73 -24.97 -19.99
N ASP A 159 -5.22 -25.08 -21.22
CA ASP A 159 -6.03 -25.41 -22.41
C ASP A 159 -5.99 -26.90 -22.81
N GLY A 160 -5.30 -27.71 -22.01
CA GLY A 160 -5.18 -29.16 -22.21
C GLY A 160 -4.09 -29.58 -23.20
N THR A 161 -3.34 -28.65 -23.80
CA THR A 161 -2.26 -28.99 -24.73
C THR A 161 -0.95 -29.37 -24.04
N MET A 162 -0.70 -28.88 -22.82
CA MET A 162 0.45 -29.29 -22.00
C MET A 162 0.12 -30.57 -21.21
N PRO A 163 0.83 -31.70 -21.43
CA PRO A 163 0.67 -32.90 -20.61
C PRO A 163 1.10 -32.65 -19.16
N ALA A 164 0.27 -33.03 -18.19
CA ALA A 164 0.49 -32.74 -16.77
C ALA A 164 1.77 -33.40 -16.21
N ASP A 165 2.14 -34.57 -16.71
CA ASP A 165 3.37 -35.28 -16.35
C ASP A 165 4.62 -34.55 -16.85
N ILE A 166 4.57 -34.00 -18.07
CA ILE A 166 5.65 -33.19 -18.64
C ILE A 166 5.77 -31.85 -17.94
N GLU A 167 4.66 -31.18 -17.63
CA GLU A 167 4.64 -29.98 -16.79
C GLU A 167 5.33 -30.23 -15.44
N ALA A 168 4.91 -31.28 -14.73
CA ALA A 168 5.49 -31.61 -13.42
C ALA A 168 7.00 -31.89 -13.52
N ALA A 169 7.42 -32.64 -14.55
CA ALA A 169 8.83 -32.95 -14.77
C ALA A 169 9.65 -31.70 -15.13
N ILE A 170 9.12 -30.78 -15.96
CA ILE A 170 9.79 -29.50 -16.27
C ILE A 170 9.96 -28.67 -15.00
N LEU A 171 8.92 -28.55 -14.17
CA LEU A 171 8.98 -27.79 -12.92
C LEU A 171 9.96 -28.41 -11.91
N GLU A 172 10.03 -29.73 -11.85
CA GLU A 172 11.03 -30.45 -11.04
C GLU A 172 12.45 -30.15 -11.53
N ARG A 173 12.71 -30.18 -12.84
CA ARG A 173 14.02 -29.81 -13.40
C ARG A 173 14.40 -28.36 -13.09
N ILE A 174 13.46 -27.43 -13.21
CA ILE A 174 13.69 -26.02 -12.87
C ILE A 174 14.00 -25.86 -11.36
N THR A 175 13.30 -26.60 -10.50
CA THR A 175 13.51 -26.55 -9.05
C THR A 175 14.88 -27.12 -8.64
N ASN A 176 15.41 -28.04 -9.43
CA ASN A 176 16.71 -28.69 -9.22
C ASN A 176 17.83 -28.06 -10.06
N ASP A 177 17.67 -26.81 -10.49
CA ASP A 177 18.68 -26.03 -11.22
C ASP A 177 19.17 -26.72 -12.53
N ASP A 178 18.29 -27.48 -13.20
CA ASP A 178 18.55 -28.17 -14.48
C ASP A 178 17.74 -27.59 -15.65
N PRO A 179 18.08 -26.37 -16.14
CA PRO A 179 17.38 -25.77 -17.26
C PRO A 179 17.58 -26.52 -18.58
N THR A 180 18.67 -27.28 -18.74
CA THR A 180 18.90 -28.12 -19.94
C THR A 180 17.91 -29.27 -19.98
N GLY A 181 17.74 -30.00 -18.88
CA GLY A 181 16.76 -31.08 -18.77
C GLY A 181 15.33 -30.59 -18.95
N ALA A 182 15.00 -29.43 -18.39
CA ALA A 182 13.72 -28.77 -18.62
C ALA A 182 13.48 -28.47 -20.11
N ARG A 183 14.49 -27.94 -20.82
CA ARG A 183 14.42 -27.71 -22.27
C ARG A 183 14.21 -29.00 -23.06
N MET A 184 14.93 -30.07 -22.73
CA MET A 184 14.79 -31.37 -23.43
C MET A 184 13.36 -31.93 -23.34
N LEU A 185 12.73 -31.79 -22.18
CA LEU A 185 11.34 -32.20 -21.98
C LEU A 185 10.37 -31.34 -22.80
N LEU A 186 10.56 -30.02 -22.79
CA LEU A 186 9.76 -29.10 -23.58
C LEU A 186 9.88 -29.39 -25.09
N ASP A 187 11.09 -29.62 -25.59
CA ASP A 187 11.34 -29.95 -27.00
C ASP A 187 10.55 -31.17 -27.49
N GLY A 188 10.29 -32.13 -26.61
CA GLY A 188 9.51 -33.33 -26.92
C GLY A 188 8.02 -33.07 -27.19
N VAL A 189 7.48 -31.96 -26.67
CA VAL A 189 6.04 -31.63 -26.76
C VAL A 189 5.75 -30.30 -27.46
N ASP A 190 6.74 -29.43 -27.65
CA ASP A 190 6.58 -28.02 -28.05
C ASP A 190 5.71 -27.84 -29.32
N SER A 191 5.90 -28.68 -30.34
CA SER A 191 5.13 -28.60 -31.59
C SER A 191 3.65 -28.97 -31.46
N SER A 192 3.27 -29.66 -30.38
CA SER A 192 1.90 -30.06 -30.06
C SER A 192 1.17 -29.06 -29.15
N LEU A 193 1.91 -28.15 -28.52
CA LEU A 193 1.36 -27.13 -27.63
C LEU A 193 0.58 -26.06 -28.41
N SER A 194 -0.44 -25.48 -27.77
CA SER A 194 -1.07 -24.27 -28.29
C SER A 194 -0.07 -23.11 -28.35
N ALA A 195 -0.40 -22.06 -29.11
CA ALA A 195 0.45 -20.87 -29.16
C ALA A 195 0.60 -20.17 -27.78
N GLU A 196 -0.43 -20.20 -26.94
CA GLU A 196 -0.35 -19.69 -25.57
C GLU A 196 0.53 -20.55 -24.67
N ALA A 197 0.35 -21.89 -24.71
CA ALA A 197 1.14 -22.81 -23.92
C ALA A 197 2.62 -22.77 -24.32
N ARG A 198 2.92 -22.67 -25.63
CA ARG A 198 4.30 -22.45 -26.11
C ARG A 198 4.90 -21.19 -25.52
N ALA A 199 4.18 -20.06 -25.53
CA ALA A 199 4.71 -18.82 -24.96
C ALA A 199 5.05 -18.97 -23.46
N GLU A 200 4.14 -19.55 -22.67
CA GLU A 200 4.36 -19.79 -21.24
C GLU A 200 5.59 -20.68 -20.98
N TRP A 201 5.59 -21.88 -21.56
CA TRP A 201 6.59 -22.88 -21.21
C TRP A 201 7.97 -22.54 -21.78
N ARG A 202 8.01 -21.90 -22.95
CA ARG A 202 9.26 -21.35 -23.47
C ARG A 202 9.82 -20.26 -22.57
N GLN A 203 8.97 -19.36 -22.06
CA GLN A 203 9.38 -18.30 -21.12
C GLN A 203 9.90 -18.89 -19.81
N ARG A 204 9.23 -19.91 -19.24
CA ARG A 204 9.66 -20.56 -17.99
C ARG A 204 11.04 -21.20 -18.11
N VAL A 205 11.32 -21.86 -19.23
CA VAL A 205 12.64 -22.46 -19.51
C VAL A 205 13.68 -21.38 -19.84
N ALA A 206 13.30 -20.30 -20.53
CA ALA A 206 14.21 -19.17 -20.73
C ALA A 206 14.62 -18.52 -19.40
N TRP A 207 13.64 -18.34 -18.50
CA TRP A 207 13.86 -17.80 -17.18
C TRP A 207 14.76 -18.70 -16.32
N SER A 208 14.59 -20.03 -16.40
CA SER A 208 15.46 -20.95 -15.67
C SER A 208 16.90 -20.89 -16.15
N TYR A 209 17.16 -20.75 -17.46
CA TYR A 209 18.53 -20.47 -17.93
C TYR A 209 19.08 -19.14 -17.39
N PHE A 210 18.25 -18.09 -17.31
CA PHE A 210 18.68 -16.76 -16.87
C PHE A 210 19.10 -16.74 -15.39
N ILE A 211 18.33 -17.36 -14.50
CA ILE A 211 18.65 -17.41 -13.06
C ILE A 211 19.88 -18.29 -12.77
N GLU A 212 20.16 -19.27 -13.62
CA GLU A 212 21.39 -20.08 -13.59
C GLU A 212 22.58 -19.40 -14.27
N ASN A 213 22.47 -18.10 -14.59
CA ASN A 213 23.51 -17.30 -15.25
C ASN A 213 23.97 -17.86 -16.62
N ARG A 214 23.08 -18.57 -17.31
CA ARG A 214 23.31 -19.12 -18.65
C ARG A 214 22.72 -18.20 -19.71
N ASP A 215 23.21 -16.97 -19.74
CA ASP A 215 22.59 -15.85 -20.45
C ASP A 215 22.46 -16.09 -21.97
N ALA A 216 23.44 -16.75 -22.61
CA ALA A 216 23.36 -17.08 -24.04
C ALA A 216 22.23 -18.07 -24.35
N GLN A 217 22.03 -19.08 -23.50
CA GLN A 217 20.92 -20.03 -23.65
C GLN A 217 19.59 -19.39 -23.27
N ALA A 218 19.57 -18.54 -22.25
CA ALA A 218 18.40 -17.77 -21.87
C ALA A 218 17.93 -16.87 -23.01
N LEU A 219 18.85 -16.13 -23.63
CA LEU A 219 18.59 -15.28 -24.79
C LEU A 219 18.01 -16.09 -25.96
N ALA A 220 18.70 -17.16 -26.37
CA ALA A 220 18.26 -18.00 -27.47
C ALA A 220 16.87 -18.60 -27.21
N MET A 221 16.60 -19.03 -25.98
CA MET A 221 15.31 -19.57 -25.57
C MET A 221 14.22 -18.49 -25.57
N ALA A 222 14.50 -17.32 -25.01
CA ALA A 222 13.56 -16.22 -24.88
C ALA A 222 13.10 -15.68 -26.24
N GLN A 223 14.00 -15.60 -27.22
CA GLN A 223 13.68 -15.19 -28.60
C GLN A 223 12.62 -16.07 -29.27
N THR A 224 12.49 -17.33 -28.84
CA THR A 224 11.46 -18.23 -29.39
C THR A 224 10.07 -18.00 -28.77
N VAL A 225 9.96 -17.25 -27.67
CA VAL A 225 8.67 -17.05 -26.98
C VAL A 225 7.68 -16.30 -27.85
N SER A 226 8.15 -15.36 -28.68
CA SER A 226 7.30 -14.53 -29.56
C SER A 226 6.64 -15.30 -30.71
N GLU A 227 7.02 -16.56 -30.95
CA GLU A 227 6.30 -17.46 -31.88
C GLU A 227 4.98 -17.99 -31.29
N GLY A 228 4.78 -17.80 -29.98
CA GLY A 228 3.53 -18.03 -29.28
C GLY A 228 2.60 -16.81 -29.31
N ARG A 229 1.62 -16.77 -28.39
CA ARG A 229 0.73 -15.61 -28.20
C ARG A 229 0.27 -15.46 -26.75
N GLY A 230 -0.34 -14.32 -26.44
CA GLY A 230 -0.92 -14.05 -25.12
C GLY A 230 0.05 -13.40 -24.13
N ALA A 231 -0.37 -13.31 -22.88
CA ALA A 231 0.28 -12.50 -21.85
C ALA A 231 1.72 -12.91 -21.49
N TRP A 232 2.12 -14.15 -21.80
CA TRP A 232 3.48 -14.64 -21.55
C TRP A 232 4.52 -14.11 -22.55
N VAL A 233 4.11 -13.57 -23.70
CA VAL A 233 5.04 -13.03 -24.70
C VAL A 233 5.85 -11.87 -24.14
N ALA A 234 5.20 -10.93 -23.44
CA ALA A 234 5.87 -9.80 -22.81
C ALA A 234 6.91 -10.23 -21.76
N GLU A 235 6.64 -11.29 -21.00
CA GLU A 235 7.60 -11.84 -20.02
C GLU A 235 8.77 -12.58 -20.71
N GLY A 236 8.54 -13.16 -21.89
CA GLY A 236 9.59 -13.70 -22.75
C GLY A 236 10.52 -12.60 -23.26
N GLU A 237 9.95 -11.54 -23.84
CA GLU A 237 10.69 -10.38 -24.33
C GLU A 237 11.43 -9.64 -23.19
N TRP A 238 10.83 -9.60 -22.00
CA TRP A 238 11.51 -9.12 -20.79
C TRP A 238 12.74 -9.97 -20.44
N THR A 239 12.61 -11.30 -20.51
CA THR A 239 13.72 -12.24 -20.26
C THR A 239 14.81 -12.10 -21.34
N GLU A 240 14.41 -11.93 -22.60
CA GLU A 240 15.30 -11.64 -23.73
C GLU A 240 16.12 -10.38 -23.46
N GLY A 241 15.46 -9.29 -23.03
CA GLY A 241 16.09 -8.02 -22.71
C GLY A 241 17.12 -8.13 -21.58
N LEU A 242 16.77 -8.81 -20.48
CA LEU A 242 17.67 -9.02 -19.35
C LEU A 242 18.90 -9.87 -19.72
N ALA A 243 18.70 -10.96 -20.47
CA ALA A 243 19.79 -11.82 -20.93
C ALA A 243 20.73 -11.06 -21.88
N ALA A 244 20.18 -10.34 -22.87
CA ALA A 244 20.97 -9.49 -23.77
C ALA A 244 21.71 -8.37 -23.02
N TRP A 245 21.08 -7.77 -22.00
CA TRP A 245 21.73 -6.77 -21.15
C TRP A 245 22.96 -7.33 -20.44
N ARG A 246 22.86 -8.53 -19.85
CA ARG A 246 23.99 -9.20 -19.20
C ARG A 246 25.11 -9.57 -20.17
N LEU A 247 24.76 -9.93 -21.40
CA LEU A 247 25.70 -10.20 -22.49
C LEU A 247 26.31 -8.93 -23.11
N ASN A 248 25.97 -7.74 -22.60
CA ASN A 248 26.38 -6.46 -23.15
C ASN A 248 25.94 -6.22 -24.61
N ASP A 249 24.88 -6.90 -25.05
CA ASP A 249 24.22 -6.69 -26.35
C ASP A 249 23.12 -5.63 -26.19
N CYS A 250 23.51 -4.36 -26.27
CA CYS A 250 22.60 -3.25 -26.03
C CYS A 250 21.52 -3.10 -27.10
N GLU A 251 21.78 -3.51 -28.35
CA GLU A 251 20.82 -3.39 -29.45
C GLU A 251 19.67 -4.37 -29.25
N THR A 252 20.00 -5.65 -29.02
CA THR A 252 19.00 -6.68 -28.72
C THR A 252 18.28 -6.36 -27.41
N ALA A 253 18.99 -5.93 -26.36
CA ALA A 253 18.39 -5.58 -25.09
C ALA A 253 17.35 -4.45 -25.24
N SER A 254 17.72 -3.34 -25.87
CA SER A 254 16.81 -2.20 -26.04
C SER A 254 15.59 -2.58 -26.88
N GLY A 255 15.79 -3.33 -27.97
CA GLY A 255 14.71 -3.79 -28.83
C GLY A 255 13.74 -4.74 -28.10
N ALA A 256 14.27 -5.71 -27.35
CA ALA A 256 13.48 -6.67 -26.59
C ALA A 256 12.63 -5.98 -25.51
N PHE A 257 13.23 -5.09 -24.73
CA PHE A 257 12.51 -4.31 -23.72
C PHE A 257 11.43 -3.41 -24.35
N GLN A 258 11.66 -2.79 -25.51
CA GLN A 258 10.62 -2.02 -26.19
C GLN A 258 9.43 -2.89 -26.63
N ARG A 259 9.67 -4.10 -27.14
CA ARG A 259 8.58 -5.04 -27.46
C ARG A 259 7.82 -5.48 -26.20
N ALA A 260 8.55 -5.81 -25.13
CA ALA A 260 7.96 -6.14 -23.84
C ALA A 260 7.04 -5.01 -23.33
N ALA A 261 7.46 -3.74 -23.49
CA ALA A 261 6.66 -2.58 -23.13
C ALA A 261 5.37 -2.45 -23.95
N GLN A 262 5.42 -2.78 -25.25
CA GLN A 262 4.25 -2.76 -26.14
C GLN A 262 3.24 -3.86 -25.81
N GLN A 263 3.72 -5.03 -25.39
CA GLN A 263 2.90 -6.20 -25.08
C GLN A 263 2.51 -6.30 -23.58
N ALA A 264 3.07 -5.45 -22.73
CA ALA A 264 2.88 -5.51 -21.29
C ALA A 264 1.40 -5.35 -20.89
N ILE A 265 0.89 -6.33 -20.15
CA ILE A 265 -0.48 -6.33 -19.64
C ILE A 265 -0.67 -5.51 -18.36
N SER A 266 0.43 -5.09 -17.70
CA SER A 266 0.39 -4.33 -16.46
C SER A 266 1.27 -3.07 -16.56
N PRO A 267 0.84 -1.93 -15.99
CA PRO A 267 1.66 -0.72 -15.97
C PRO A 267 3.06 -0.91 -15.37
N PRO A 268 3.27 -1.69 -14.29
CA PRO A 268 4.62 -1.88 -13.75
C PRO A 268 5.57 -2.61 -14.71
N LEU A 269 5.12 -3.65 -15.44
CA LEU A 269 5.96 -4.30 -16.44
C LEU A 269 6.27 -3.35 -17.61
N ARG A 270 5.29 -2.54 -18.04
CA ARG A 270 5.50 -1.54 -19.08
C ARG A 270 6.53 -0.49 -18.66
N ALA A 271 6.40 0.05 -17.45
CA ALA A 271 7.34 1.03 -16.89
C ALA A 271 8.75 0.44 -16.75
N ALA A 272 8.87 -0.79 -16.23
CA ALA A 272 10.14 -1.50 -16.14
C ALA A 272 10.78 -1.65 -17.53
N SER A 273 10.01 -2.14 -18.49
CA SER A 273 10.46 -2.36 -19.87
C SER A 273 10.95 -1.07 -20.52
N LEU A 274 10.20 0.03 -20.43
CA LEU A 274 10.64 1.33 -20.96
C LEU A 274 11.90 1.86 -20.26
N PHE A 275 11.96 1.76 -18.93
CA PHE A 275 13.13 2.19 -18.17
C PHE A 275 14.39 1.39 -18.55
N TRP A 276 14.31 0.06 -18.61
CA TRP A 276 15.43 -0.77 -19.01
C TRP A 276 15.80 -0.62 -20.49
N ALA A 277 14.82 -0.42 -21.37
CA ALA A 277 15.07 -0.06 -22.77
C ALA A 277 15.87 1.25 -22.89
N SER A 278 15.58 2.24 -22.03
CA SER A 278 16.31 3.52 -21.99
C SER A 278 17.77 3.33 -21.57
N ARG A 279 18.02 2.50 -20.55
CA ARG A 279 19.38 2.16 -20.11
C ARG A 279 20.16 1.46 -21.21
N ALA A 280 19.53 0.52 -21.92
CA ALA A 280 20.12 -0.14 -23.08
C ALA A 280 20.40 0.84 -24.23
N ALA A 281 19.48 1.76 -24.52
CA ALA A 281 19.66 2.81 -25.52
C ALA A 281 20.86 3.73 -25.20
N LEU A 282 21.04 4.15 -23.92
CA LEU A 282 22.22 4.91 -23.50
C LEU A 282 23.52 4.13 -23.70
N ARG A 283 23.53 2.84 -23.32
CA ARG A 283 24.68 1.95 -23.55
C ARG A 283 25.01 1.84 -25.05
N CYS A 284 23.99 1.89 -25.90
CA CYS A 284 24.08 1.93 -27.37
C CYS A 284 24.36 3.33 -27.95
N ARG A 285 24.63 4.35 -27.12
CA ARG A 285 24.88 5.74 -27.56
C ARG A 285 23.69 6.38 -28.29
N GLN A 286 22.47 6.05 -27.88
CA GLN A 286 21.21 6.58 -28.42
C GLN A 286 20.49 7.44 -27.36
N PRO A 287 21.02 8.63 -26.99
CA PRO A 287 20.48 9.43 -25.89
C PRO A 287 19.07 9.98 -26.15
N ALA A 288 18.73 10.34 -27.40
CA ALA A 288 17.39 10.83 -27.75
C ALA A 288 16.33 9.75 -27.50
N LEU A 289 16.57 8.51 -27.96
CA LEU A 289 15.68 7.39 -27.70
C LEU A 289 15.58 7.10 -26.19
N SER A 290 16.69 7.21 -25.45
CA SER A 290 16.64 7.05 -23.99
C SER A 290 15.74 8.08 -23.31
N GLU A 291 15.81 9.35 -23.72
CA GLU A 291 15.00 10.42 -23.15
C GLU A 291 13.49 10.20 -23.43
N ASP A 292 13.15 9.76 -24.64
CA ASP A 292 11.77 9.43 -25.02
C ASP A 292 11.23 8.26 -24.18
N LEU A 293 12.00 7.17 -24.06
CA LEU A 293 11.62 5.99 -23.29
C LEU A 293 11.49 6.30 -21.79
N LEU A 294 12.40 7.09 -21.22
CA LEU A 294 12.28 7.55 -19.83
C LEU A 294 11.04 8.43 -19.66
N SER A 295 10.75 9.31 -20.62
CA SER A 295 9.59 10.20 -20.56
C SER A 295 8.29 9.40 -20.53
N ASP A 296 8.18 8.36 -21.36
CA ASP A 296 7.03 7.46 -21.38
C ASP A 296 6.90 6.63 -20.09
N ALA A 297 8.04 6.18 -19.54
CA ALA A 297 8.05 5.48 -18.25
C ALA A 297 7.56 6.39 -17.11
N ALA A 298 8.00 7.65 -17.09
CA ALA A 298 7.68 8.63 -16.04
C ALA A 298 6.20 8.99 -15.92
N ILE A 299 5.39 8.72 -16.96
CA ILE A 299 3.93 8.88 -16.90
C ILE A 299 3.31 7.92 -15.87
N MET A 300 3.94 6.76 -15.63
CA MET A 300 3.46 5.73 -14.69
C MET A 300 4.08 5.93 -13.30
N ASP A 301 3.93 7.12 -12.76
CA ASP A 301 4.47 7.64 -11.50
C ASP A 301 3.96 6.97 -10.19
N GLU A 302 3.11 5.95 -10.27
CA GLU A 302 2.78 5.03 -9.15
C GLU A 302 3.36 3.63 -9.35
N THR A 303 4.38 3.52 -10.22
CA THR A 303 5.20 2.33 -10.39
C THR A 303 6.63 2.62 -9.96
N LEU A 304 7.37 1.58 -9.56
CA LEU A 304 8.78 1.71 -9.16
C LEU A 304 9.59 2.40 -10.27
N TYR A 305 9.55 1.85 -11.49
CA TYR A 305 10.35 2.36 -12.60
C TYR A 305 9.85 3.68 -13.17
N GLY A 306 8.56 4.00 -13.08
CA GLY A 306 8.06 5.32 -13.47
C GLY A 306 8.55 6.41 -12.52
N MET A 307 8.59 6.14 -11.22
CA MET A 307 9.17 7.07 -10.24
C MET A 307 10.69 7.21 -10.38
N LEU A 308 11.40 6.15 -10.76
CA LEU A 308 12.84 6.22 -11.08
C LEU A 308 13.09 7.01 -12.37
N ALA A 309 12.25 6.84 -13.39
CA ALA A 309 12.37 7.59 -14.63
C ALA A 309 12.15 9.10 -14.41
N ALA A 310 11.14 9.47 -13.63
CA ALA A 310 10.91 10.86 -13.24
C ALA A 310 12.13 11.46 -12.51
N GLU A 311 12.73 10.70 -11.57
CA GLU A 311 13.94 11.11 -10.86
C GLU A 311 15.14 11.34 -11.80
N GLN A 312 15.40 10.40 -12.73
CA GLN A 312 16.48 10.55 -13.71
C GLN A 312 16.29 11.74 -14.66
N LEU A 313 15.04 12.07 -14.98
CA LEU A 313 14.69 13.23 -15.81
C LEU A 313 14.69 14.55 -15.03
N GLY A 314 14.87 14.52 -13.70
CA GLY A 314 14.72 15.70 -12.84
C GLY A 314 13.30 16.26 -12.83
N ARG A 315 12.28 15.42 -13.12
CA ARG A 315 10.87 15.81 -13.11
C ARG A 315 10.29 15.62 -11.72
N GLN A 316 9.58 16.64 -11.24
CA GLN A 316 8.82 16.52 -10.01
C GLN A 316 7.65 15.54 -10.22
N LEU A 317 7.49 14.61 -9.28
CA LEU A 317 6.32 13.74 -9.25
C LEU A 317 5.06 14.58 -8.96
N PRO A 318 3.88 14.24 -9.51
CA PRO A 318 2.65 14.94 -9.19
C PRO A 318 2.29 14.90 -7.70
N ASP A 319 1.75 15.99 -7.20
CA ASP A 319 1.43 16.26 -5.79
C ASP A 319 0.12 15.63 -5.29
N ARG A 320 -0.58 14.87 -6.14
CA ARG A 320 -1.93 14.33 -5.86
C ARG A 320 -2.04 13.37 -4.67
N VAL A 321 -0.92 12.91 -4.11
CA VAL A 321 -0.88 12.04 -2.91
C VAL A 321 -0.35 12.78 -1.67
N GLU A 322 0.08 14.02 -1.84
CA GLU A 322 0.62 14.91 -0.82
C GLU A 322 -0.54 15.65 -0.12
N ASN A 323 -0.33 16.16 1.09
CA ASN A 323 -1.26 17.04 1.81
C ASN A 323 -2.71 16.53 1.95
N ALA A 324 -2.93 15.21 1.84
CA ALA A 324 -4.26 14.59 1.86
C ALA A 324 -4.82 14.38 3.28
N ASP A 325 -4.54 15.32 4.18
CA ASP A 325 -4.95 15.26 5.57
C ASP A 325 -6.37 15.80 5.75
N PHE A 326 -7.09 15.23 6.71
CA PHE A 326 -8.45 15.69 7.00
C PHE A 326 -8.39 17.14 7.52
N SER A 327 -9.12 18.02 6.85
CA SER A 327 -9.06 19.46 7.07
C SER A 327 -10.32 20.00 7.77
N GLN A 328 -10.27 21.24 8.23
CA GLN A 328 -11.47 21.94 8.70
C GLN A 328 -12.50 22.18 7.59
N GLU A 329 -12.08 22.20 6.32
CA GLU A 329 -13.01 22.30 5.19
C GLU A 329 -13.78 20.99 5.02
N ASP A 330 -13.09 19.85 5.10
CA ASP A 330 -13.73 18.55 5.10
C ASP A 330 -14.74 18.45 6.26
N TRP A 331 -14.36 18.87 7.47
CA TRP A 331 -15.28 18.89 8.62
C TRP A 331 -16.51 19.79 8.39
N ARG A 332 -16.34 20.96 7.77
CA ARG A 332 -17.47 21.83 7.41
C ARG A 332 -18.44 21.15 6.43
N ALA A 333 -17.92 20.34 5.51
CA ALA A 333 -18.74 19.59 4.55
C ALA A 333 -19.49 18.43 5.19
N ILE A 334 -18.81 17.59 6.00
CA ILE A 334 -19.38 16.31 6.45
C ILE A 334 -19.75 16.23 7.93
N GLY A 335 -19.26 17.15 8.77
CA GLY A 335 -19.45 17.15 10.23
C GLY A 335 -20.87 17.50 10.67
N GLY A 336 -21.73 17.95 9.76
CA GLY A 336 -23.17 18.13 9.99
C GLY A 336 -23.96 16.82 10.03
N ASN A 337 -23.43 15.74 9.45
CA ASN A 337 -24.13 14.45 9.39
C ASN A 337 -24.00 13.69 10.72
N PRO A 338 -25.09 13.17 11.30
CA PRO A 338 -25.06 12.43 12.57
C PRO A 338 -24.09 11.25 12.56
N ASN A 339 -24.12 10.43 11.51
CA ASN A 339 -23.23 9.27 11.38
C ASN A 339 -21.73 9.65 11.34
N THR A 340 -21.38 10.80 10.78
CA THR A 340 -19.99 11.31 10.82
C THR A 340 -19.56 11.49 12.27
N ARG A 341 -20.39 12.16 13.08
CA ARG A 341 -20.11 12.40 14.50
C ARG A 341 -20.07 11.11 15.30
N ILE A 342 -21.00 10.20 15.02
CA ILE A 342 -21.04 8.85 15.63
C ILE A 342 -19.75 8.09 15.31
N ALA A 343 -19.27 8.10 14.06
CA ALA A 343 -18.04 7.44 13.69
C ALA A 343 -16.81 8.01 14.44
N VAL A 344 -16.71 9.33 14.56
CA VAL A 344 -15.65 10.00 15.34
C VAL A 344 -15.76 9.61 16.83
N ALA A 345 -16.96 9.66 17.40
CA ALA A 345 -17.21 9.30 18.79
C ALA A 345 -16.90 7.82 19.10
N LEU A 346 -17.18 6.90 18.18
CA LEU A 346 -16.81 5.48 18.30
C LEU A 346 -15.28 5.29 18.26
N ALA A 347 -14.58 6.02 17.41
CA ALA A 347 -13.11 6.01 17.37
C ALA A 347 -12.49 6.54 18.68
N GLU A 348 -13.10 7.56 19.29
CA GLU A 348 -12.62 8.11 20.57
C GLU A 348 -12.63 7.11 21.74
N ILE A 349 -13.45 6.05 21.65
CA ILE A 349 -13.56 4.96 22.62
C ILE A 349 -13.04 3.61 22.08
N GLY A 350 -12.21 3.65 21.02
CA GLY A 350 -11.55 2.47 20.45
C GLY A 350 -12.50 1.44 19.81
N ARG A 351 -13.72 1.83 19.43
CA ARG A 351 -14.69 0.96 18.72
C ARG A 351 -14.56 1.12 17.21
N ASP A 352 -13.34 0.95 16.71
CA ASP A 352 -12.95 1.27 15.34
C ASP A 352 -13.72 0.49 14.27
N VAL A 353 -14.08 -0.77 14.55
CA VAL A 353 -14.86 -1.62 13.63
C VAL A 353 -16.27 -1.04 13.46
N LEU A 354 -16.95 -0.66 14.54
CA LEU A 354 -18.27 -0.04 14.47
C LEU A 354 -18.18 1.37 13.84
N GLY A 355 -17.19 2.17 14.25
CA GLY A 355 -16.95 3.50 13.67
C GLY A 355 -16.72 3.43 12.16
N SER A 356 -15.94 2.46 11.70
CA SER A 356 -15.69 2.17 10.28
C SER A 356 -16.97 1.82 9.52
N GLN A 357 -17.82 0.96 10.09
CA GLN A 357 -19.09 0.57 9.47
C GLN A 357 -20.04 1.76 9.33
N VAL A 358 -20.16 2.58 10.37
CA VAL A 358 -21.00 3.79 10.36
C VAL A 358 -20.48 4.80 9.33
N LEU A 359 -19.17 5.05 9.29
CA LEU A 359 -18.56 5.97 8.35
C LEU A 359 -18.76 5.52 6.89
N LEU A 360 -18.49 4.25 6.60
CA LEU A 360 -18.67 3.70 5.25
C LEU A 360 -20.14 3.72 4.82
N HIS A 361 -21.06 3.43 5.74
CA HIS A 361 -22.49 3.52 5.48
C HIS A 361 -22.89 4.97 5.15
N GLN A 362 -22.43 5.94 5.94
CA GLN A 362 -22.68 7.36 5.69
C GLN A 362 -22.20 7.80 4.29
N ALA A 363 -21.01 7.33 3.88
CA ALA A 363 -20.47 7.61 2.56
C ALA A 363 -21.32 7.03 1.39
N ARG A 364 -22.13 5.99 1.65
CA ARG A 364 -23.04 5.37 0.66
C ARG A 364 -24.40 6.08 0.57
N ILE A 365 -24.94 6.55 1.69
CA ILE A 365 -26.25 7.21 1.75
C ILE A 365 -26.16 8.72 1.46
N GLY A 366 -25.03 9.35 1.79
CA GLY A 366 -24.78 10.78 1.64
C GLY A 366 -24.56 11.26 0.19
N ASN A 367 -24.13 12.52 0.05
CA ASN A 367 -23.79 13.11 -1.25
C ASN A 367 -22.47 12.50 -1.78
N PRO A 368 -22.43 11.92 -2.99
CA PRO A 368 -21.20 11.34 -3.57
C PRO A 368 -20.03 12.33 -3.67
N ARG A 369 -20.30 13.64 -3.78
CA ARG A 369 -19.25 14.67 -3.86
C ARG A 369 -18.42 14.78 -2.57
N ASP A 370 -18.97 14.33 -1.44
CA ASP A 370 -18.30 14.37 -0.14
C ASP A 370 -17.44 13.11 0.10
N TYR A 371 -17.40 12.17 -0.84
CA TYR A 371 -16.73 10.87 -0.67
C TYR A 371 -15.23 11.00 -0.34
N ALA A 372 -14.53 11.94 -0.98
CA ALA A 372 -13.13 12.23 -0.69
C ALA A 372 -12.95 12.68 0.78
N ALA A 373 -13.82 13.55 1.30
CA ALA A 373 -13.79 13.99 2.69
C ALA A 373 -14.01 12.82 3.67
N TYR A 374 -14.93 11.90 3.38
CA TYR A 374 -15.10 10.69 4.18
C TYR A 374 -13.88 9.76 4.12
N SER A 375 -13.22 9.64 2.95
CA SER A 375 -12.00 8.83 2.82
C SER A 375 -10.83 9.42 3.64
N ARG A 376 -10.68 10.75 3.66
CA ARG A 376 -9.72 11.45 4.52
C ARG A 376 -10.09 11.33 5.99
N LEU A 377 -11.38 11.34 6.33
CA LEU A 377 -11.81 11.09 7.71
C LEU A 377 -11.50 9.65 8.16
N ALA A 378 -11.69 8.65 7.30
CA ALA A 378 -11.28 7.27 7.61
C ALA A 378 -9.78 7.20 7.91
N ARG A 379 -8.96 7.93 7.13
CA ARG A 379 -7.52 8.07 7.36
C ARG A 379 -7.20 8.79 8.66
N ASP A 380 -7.92 9.86 9.01
CA ASP A 380 -7.74 10.56 10.28
C ASP A 380 -8.15 9.68 11.47
N LEU A 381 -9.27 8.97 11.40
CA LEU A 381 -9.71 8.11 12.49
C LEU A 381 -8.84 6.86 12.66
N GLY A 382 -7.88 6.62 11.76
CA GLY A 382 -6.99 5.46 11.83
C GLY A 382 -7.72 4.17 11.44
N PHE A 383 -8.63 4.22 10.45
CA PHE A 383 -9.37 3.08 9.92
C PHE A 383 -8.76 2.56 8.61
N PRO A 384 -7.57 1.92 8.63
CA PRO A 384 -6.78 1.68 7.43
C PRO A 384 -7.47 0.73 6.43
N GLN A 385 -8.21 -0.27 6.91
CA GLN A 385 -8.96 -1.18 6.03
C GLN A 385 -10.10 -0.46 5.32
N THR A 386 -10.86 0.35 6.05
CA THR A 386 -11.94 1.17 5.51
C THR A 386 -11.41 2.18 4.51
N GLN A 387 -10.33 2.89 4.88
CA GLN A 387 -9.63 3.82 3.99
C GLN A 387 -9.20 3.13 2.69
N LEU A 388 -8.53 1.98 2.76
CA LEU A 388 -8.08 1.25 1.58
C LEU A 388 -9.25 0.77 0.72
N TYR A 389 -10.30 0.25 1.34
CA TYR A 389 -11.52 -0.15 0.64
C TYR A 389 -12.15 1.03 -0.10
N MET A 390 -12.30 2.18 0.56
CA MET A 390 -12.85 3.40 -0.04
C MET A 390 -11.96 3.93 -1.18
N SER A 391 -10.64 3.78 -1.07
CA SER A 391 -9.70 4.20 -2.13
C SER A 391 -9.88 3.45 -3.45
N LEU A 392 -10.48 2.25 -3.41
CA LEU A 392 -10.67 1.37 -4.56
C LEU A 392 -12.14 1.20 -4.94
N ASN A 393 -13.08 1.70 -4.14
CA ASN A 393 -14.51 1.49 -4.33
C ASN A 393 -15.26 2.78 -3.97
N ALA A 394 -15.85 3.45 -4.94
CA ALA A 394 -16.57 4.71 -4.73
C ALA A 394 -17.95 4.69 -5.39
N PRO A 395 -18.94 5.45 -4.89
CA PRO A 395 -20.24 5.54 -5.52
C PRO A 395 -20.15 6.34 -6.82
N THR A 396 -21.04 6.10 -7.77
CA THR A 396 -21.12 6.91 -9.00
C THR A 396 -21.23 8.40 -8.67
N GLY A 397 -20.31 9.20 -9.24
CA GLY A 397 -20.22 10.65 -9.00
C GLY A 397 -19.42 11.05 -7.77
N GLY A 398 -18.81 10.09 -7.05
CA GLY A 398 -17.85 10.31 -6.00
C GLY A 398 -16.50 9.67 -6.35
N GLU A 399 -15.42 10.27 -5.86
CA GLU A 399 -14.06 9.81 -6.05
C GLU A 399 -13.35 9.82 -4.69
N PRO A 400 -12.53 8.80 -4.37
CA PRO A 400 -11.72 8.84 -3.16
C PRO A 400 -10.52 9.77 -3.35
N ASP A 401 -9.93 10.22 -2.24
CA ASP A 401 -8.64 10.88 -2.29
C ASP A 401 -7.55 9.88 -2.73
N PRO A 402 -6.68 10.19 -3.71
CA PRO A 402 -5.63 9.29 -4.17
C PRO A 402 -4.67 8.79 -3.07
N ALA A 403 -4.38 9.62 -2.06
CA ALA A 403 -3.54 9.24 -0.93
C ALA A 403 -4.20 8.18 -0.04
N SER A 404 -5.52 7.97 -0.18
CA SER A 404 -6.24 6.93 0.55
C SER A 404 -5.73 5.52 0.20
N ARG A 405 -5.04 5.34 -0.92
CA ARG A 405 -4.37 4.08 -1.30
C ARG A 405 -3.22 3.68 -0.36
N TYR A 406 -2.74 4.61 0.48
CA TYR A 406 -1.62 4.42 1.40
C TYR A 406 -2.07 4.74 2.85
N PRO A 407 -2.65 3.76 3.58
CA PRO A 407 -3.11 3.95 4.94
C PRO A 407 -2.02 4.21 5.97
N ALA A 408 -2.32 5.09 6.92
CA ALA A 408 -1.43 5.43 8.04
C ALA A 408 -2.20 5.24 9.36
N PRO A 409 -2.17 4.04 9.96
CA PRO A 409 -2.90 3.75 11.19
C PRO A 409 -2.35 4.56 12.36
N LYS A 410 -3.21 4.88 13.33
CA LYS A 410 -2.82 5.52 14.60
C LYS A 410 -2.29 4.50 15.61
N ALA A 411 -1.32 3.69 15.18
CA ALA A 411 -0.68 2.65 15.98
C ALA A 411 0.84 2.80 15.92
N ALA A 412 1.52 2.50 17.03
CA ALA A 412 2.97 2.50 17.13
C ALA A 412 3.45 1.19 17.78
N PRO A 413 4.71 0.77 17.54
CA PRO A 413 5.29 -0.35 18.26
C PRO A 413 5.22 -0.14 19.77
N ALA A 414 5.01 -1.23 20.54
CA ALA A 414 4.93 -1.18 22.00
C ALA A 414 6.20 -0.58 22.66
N ASN A 415 7.34 -0.66 21.99
CA ASN A 415 8.63 -0.09 22.40
C ASN A 415 9.03 1.16 21.61
N GLY A 416 8.08 1.83 20.95
CA GLY A 416 8.30 3.01 20.13
C GLY A 416 8.97 2.71 18.77
N TRP A 417 8.92 3.68 17.86
CA TRP A 417 9.51 3.56 16.53
C TRP A 417 11.04 3.56 16.58
N GLN A 418 11.66 2.53 16.01
CA GLN A 418 13.11 2.44 15.77
C GLN A 418 13.42 2.41 14.27
N VAL A 419 12.52 1.83 13.48
CA VAL A 419 12.47 1.98 12.01
C VAL A 419 11.55 3.14 11.62
N ASP A 420 11.71 3.64 10.39
CA ASP A 420 10.79 4.60 9.81
C ASP A 420 9.35 4.02 9.72
N PRO A 421 8.34 4.69 10.30
CA PRO A 421 6.93 4.30 10.17
C PRO A 421 6.49 4.10 8.72
N ALA A 422 6.97 4.91 7.78
CA ALA A 422 6.62 4.80 6.36
C ALA A 422 7.05 3.44 5.78
N LEU A 423 8.24 2.95 6.17
CA LEU A 423 8.72 1.63 5.76
C LEU A 423 7.90 0.51 6.41
N ALA A 424 7.56 0.63 7.70
CA ALA A 424 6.70 -0.34 8.36
C ALA A 424 5.31 -0.41 7.69
N PHE A 425 4.70 0.73 7.37
CA PHE A 425 3.42 0.78 6.66
C PHE A 425 3.52 0.19 5.24
N ALA A 426 4.63 0.39 4.54
CA ALA A 426 4.90 -0.22 3.24
C ALA A 426 4.86 -1.76 3.30
N HIS A 427 5.48 -2.34 4.34
CA HIS A 427 5.39 -3.78 4.61
C HIS A 427 3.96 -4.19 4.95
N ILE A 428 3.28 -3.52 5.89
CA ILE A 428 1.92 -3.88 6.32
C ILE A 428 0.93 -3.87 5.15
N LEU A 429 1.03 -2.88 4.26
CA LEU A 429 0.18 -2.78 3.08
C LEU A 429 0.33 -4.01 2.18
N GLN A 430 1.55 -4.50 2.01
CA GLN A 430 1.84 -5.68 1.20
C GLN A 430 1.51 -6.99 1.92
N GLU A 431 1.75 -7.07 3.22
CA GLU A 431 1.67 -8.30 4.02
C GLU A 431 0.23 -8.64 4.44
N SER A 432 -0.52 -7.66 4.93
CA SER A 432 -1.86 -7.90 5.50
C SER A 432 -2.94 -6.97 4.95
N ALA A 433 -2.56 -5.96 4.17
CA ALA A 433 -3.45 -4.85 3.82
C ALA A 433 -4.11 -4.25 5.09
N PHE A 434 -3.32 -4.10 6.16
CA PHE A 434 -3.74 -3.62 7.48
C PHE A 434 -4.77 -4.47 8.23
N ARG A 435 -4.83 -5.77 7.92
CA ARG A 435 -5.64 -6.74 8.68
C ARG A 435 -4.87 -7.24 9.90
N ALA A 436 -5.16 -6.66 11.07
CA ALA A 436 -4.50 -7.01 12.33
C ALA A 436 -4.72 -8.48 12.75
N ASN A 437 -5.79 -9.12 12.29
CA ASN A 437 -6.09 -10.54 12.52
C ASN A 437 -5.71 -11.47 11.35
N ALA A 438 -4.91 -11.00 10.39
CA ALA A 438 -4.50 -11.80 9.24
C ALA A 438 -3.66 -13.01 9.65
N VAL A 439 -3.95 -14.17 9.06
CA VAL A 439 -3.16 -15.40 9.20
C VAL A 439 -2.90 -15.99 7.82
N SER A 440 -1.63 -16.16 7.45
CA SER A 440 -1.26 -16.79 6.17
C SER A 440 -1.32 -18.32 6.25
N PRO A 441 -1.31 -19.03 5.11
CA PRO A 441 -1.17 -20.49 5.08
C PRO A 441 0.11 -21.00 5.77
N ALA A 442 1.17 -20.20 5.80
CA ALA A 442 2.41 -20.50 6.51
C ALA A 442 2.37 -20.11 8.01
N ASN A 443 1.19 -19.75 8.53
CA ASN A 443 0.96 -19.29 9.89
C ASN A 443 1.73 -18.01 10.26
N ALA A 444 1.92 -17.10 9.30
CA ALA A 444 2.38 -15.75 9.55
C ALA A 444 1.21 -14.90 10.06
N GLN A 445 1.41 -14.07 11.10
CA GLN A 445 0.31 -13.50 11.89
C GLN A 445 0.38 -11.98 12.01
N GLY A 446 -0.78 -11.34 11.93
CA GLY A 446 -1.00 -9.93 12.17
C GLY A 446 -0.48 -8.98 11.09
N LEU A 447 -0.33 -7.70 11.44
CA LEU A 447 -0.11 -6.60 10.50
C LEU A 447 1.13 -6.79 9.60
N MET A 448 2.26 -7.17 10.19
CA MET A 448 3.54 -7.38 9.53
C MET A 448 3.84 -8.87 9.27
N GLN A 449 2.82 -9.74 9.38
CA GLN A 449 2.90 -11.17 9.11
C GLN A 449 4.09 -11.86 9.80
N ILE A 450 4.10 -11.78 11.14
CA ILE A 450 5.17 -12.36 11.97
C ILE A 450 4.95 -13.85 12.15
N THR A 451 5.97 -14.67 11.88
CA THR A 451 5.89 -16.12 12.05
C THR A 451 6.17 -16.54 13.50
N PRO A 452 5.71 -17.71 13.96
CA PRO A 452 6.06 -18.25 15.28
C PRO A 452 7.58 -18.43 15.48
N ILE A 453 8.35 -18.67 14.41
CA ILE A 453 9.81 -18.73 14.48
C ILE A 453 10.38 -17.35 14.81
N THR A 454 9.91 -16.31 14.11
CA THR A 454 10.28 -14.91 14.34
C THR A 454 9.92 -14.46 15.76
N VAL A 455 8.75 -14.87 16.28
CA VAL A 455 8.36 -14.59 17.67
C VAL A 455 9.36 -15.20 18.66
N ARG A 456 9.71 -16.49 18.50
CA ARG A 456 10.70 -17.15 19.37
C ARG A 456 12.08 -16.50 19.28
N GLN A 457 12.46 -16.03 18.10
CA GLN A 457 13.75 -15.39 17.87
C GLN A 457 13.85 -14.02 18.57
N HIS A 458 12.80 -13.20 18.51
CA HIS A 458 12.87 -11.80 18.96
C HIS A 458 12.29 -11.54 20.35
N ALA A 459 11.49 -12.47 20.91
CA ALA A 459 10.91 -12.31 22.24
C ALA A 459 11.95 -12.00 23.34
N PRO A 460 13.13 -12.66 23.40
CA PRO A 460 14.16 -12.32 24.38
C PRO A 460 14.69 -10.88 24.23
N THR A 461 14.94 -10.43 22.99
CA THR A 461 15.43 -9.08 22.69
C THR A 461 14.42 -8.00 23.07
N LEU A 462 13.12 -8.31 22.96
CA LEU A 462 12.03 -7.42 23.36
C LEU A 462 11.70 -7.51 24.86
N GLY A 463 12.37 -8.38 25.63
CA GLY A 463 12.09 -8.58 27.05
C GLY A 463 10.71 -9.21 27.32
N LEU A 464 10.14 -9.90 26.34
CA LEU A 464 8.81 -10.51 26.42
C LEU A 464 8.90 -12.02 26.64
N ASN A 465 7.97 -12.57 27.42
CA ASN A 465 7.81 -14.01 27.53
C ASN A 465 6.96 -14.53 26.36
N ALA A 466 7.52 -15.38 25.50
CA ALA A 466 6.85 -15.91 24.32
C ALA A 466 5.48 -16.58 24.59
N GLY A 467 5.26 -17.13 25.78
CA GLY A 467 4.00 -17.79 26.14
C GLY A 467 2.83 -16.85 26.43
N SER A 468 3.06 -15.54 26.56
CA SER A 468 2.03 -14.54 26.90
C SER A 468 1.87 -13.45 25.84
N ILE A 469 2.41 -13.67 24.64
CA ILE A 469 2.38 -12.68 23.55
C ILE A 469 1.07 -12.82 22.78
N ASP A 470 0.29 -11.74 22.75
CA ASP A 470 -0.73 -11.56 21.74
C ASP A 470 -0.10 -10.88 20.51
N ILE A 471 0.18 -11.67 19.48
CA ILE A 471 0.80 -11.16 18.24
C ILE A 471 -0.23 -10.48 17.31
N PHE A 472 -1.53 -10.56 17.63
CA PHE A 472 -2.58 -9.84 16.90
C PHE A 472 -2.79 -8.42 17.45
N ASP A 473 -2.28 -8.12 18.65
CA ASP A 473 -2.17 -6.75 19.14
C ASP A 473 -1.26 -5.94 18.19
N PRO A 474 -1.78 -4.86 17.57
CA PRO A 474 -1.03 -4.06 16.60
C PRO A 474 0.33 -3.56 17.12
N ALA A 475 0.38 -3.07 18.36
CA ALA A 475 1.60 -2.50 18.93
C ALA A 475 2.67 -3.56 19.15
N THR A 476 2.27 -4.74 19.62
CA THR A 476 3.14 -5.91 19.77
C THR A 476 3.62 -6.41 18.42
N ASN A 477 2.72 -6.57 17.44
CA ASN A 477 3.07 -7.03 16.09
C ASN A 477 4.09 -6.11 15.41
N LEU A 478 3.89 -4.80 15.50
CA LEU A 478 4.80 -3.78 14.99
C LEU A 478 6.18 -3.85 15.67
N ALA A 479 6.24 -4.09 16.98
CA ALA A 479 7.49 -4.25 17.71
C ALA A 479 8.30 -5.46 17.21
N PHE A 480 7.63 -6.58 16.94
CA PHE A 480 8.28 -7.76 16.34
C PHE A 480 8.73 -7.52 14.90
N GLY A 481 7.90 -6.87 14.07
CA GLY A 481 8.24 -6.57 12.68
C GLY A 481 9.43 -5.63 12.54
N GLN A 482 9.49 -4.56 13.34
CA GLN A 482 10.66 -3.68 13.32
C GLN A 482 11.93 -4.37 13.83
N GLN A 483 11.81 -5.20 14.88
CA GLN A 483 12.97 -5.94 15.39
C GLN A 483 13.51 -6.92 14.35
N ASN A 484 12.61 -7.51 13.55
CA ASN A 484 13.00 -8.34 12.42
C ASN A 484 13.75 -7.54 11.35
N LEU A 485 13.23 -6.38 10.94
CA LEU A 485 13.91 -5.50 9.98
C LEU A 485 15.29 -5.05 10.46
N ILE A 486 15.42 -4.69 11.74
CA ILE A 486 16.70 -4.33 12.38
C ILE A 486 17.69 -5.49 12.31
N MET A 487 17.26 -6.71 12.66
CA MET A 487 18.12 -7.90 12.58
C MET A 487 18.58 -8.18 11.15
N LEU A 488 17.71 -8.00 10.15
CA LEU A 488 18.06 -8.17 8.74
C LEU A 488 19.02 -7.08 8.25
N ARG A 489 18.82 -5.82 8.67
CA ARG A 489 19.74 -4.71 8.37
C ARG A 489 21.14 -4.97 8.93
N ASP A 490 21.22 -5.43 10.18
CA ASP A 490 22.49 -5.62 10.88
C ASP A 490 23.21 -6.93 10.47
N SER A 491 22.55 -7.78 9.67
CA SER A 491 23.16 -8.99 9.12
C SER A 491 24.28 -8.65 8.13
N PRO A 492 25.50 -9.21 8.29
CA PRO A 492 26.60 -8.98 7.35
C PRO A 492 26.29 -9.40 5.90
N VAL A 493 25.40 -10.38 5.73
CA VAL A 493 24.96 -10.88 4.42
C VAL A 493 24.24 -9.79 3.63
N THR A 494 23.40 -8.99 4.30
CA THR A 494 22.63 -7.95 3.60
C THR A 494 23.47 -6.71 3.30
N ARG A 495 24.56 -6.50 4.04
CA ARG A 495 25.43 -5.31 3.95
C ARG A 495 24.66 -4.00 4.12
N GLY A 496 23.52 -4.04 4.82
CA GLY A 496 22.61 -2.90 4.93
C GLY A 496 21.87 -2.53 3.64
N ARG A 497 21.98 -3.31 2.55
CA ARG A 497 21.41 -2.98 1.24
C ARG A 497 19.90 -3.22 1.26
N MET A 498 19.12 -2.18 1.00
CA MET A 498 17.68 -2.19 1.20
C MET A 498 16.94 -3.26 0.34
N PRO A 499 17.21 -3.42 -0.98
CA PRO A 499 16.61 -4.51 -1.77
C PRO A 499 16.86 -5.90 -1.20
N VAL A 500 18.08 -6.15 -0.68
CA VAL A 500 18.47 -7.44 -0.09
C VAL A 500 17.71 -7.68 1.21
N ILE A 501 17.54 -6.64 2.04
CA ILE A 501 16.76 -6.71 3.29
C ILE A 501 15.28 -6.99 3.01
N MET A 502 14.68 -6.32 2.02
CA MET A 502 13.29 -6.56 1.62
C MET A 502 13.11 -8.01 1.14
N ALA A 503 14.08 -8.51 0.36
CA ALA A 503 14.08 -9.90 -0.10
C ALA A 503 14.20 -10.86 1.08
N ALA A 504 15.07 -10.57 2.06
CA ALA A 504 15.27 -11.37 3.26
C ALA A 504 14.05 -11.41 4.18
N TYR A 505 13.28 -10.31 4.24
CA TYR A 505 12.04 -10.28 5.03
C TYR A 505 11.02 -11.29 4.50
N ASN A 506 10.89 -11.38 3.18
CA ASN A 506 9.92 -12.26 2.51
C ASN A 506 10.42 -13.72 2.38
N ALA A 507 11.65 -13.92 1.90
CA ALA A 507 12.20 -15.26 1.61
C ALA A 507 12.95 -15.90 2.79
N GLY A 508 13.29 -15.12 3.81
CA GLY A 508 14.18 -15.53 4.90
C GLY A 508 15.66 -15.47 4.51
N MET A 509 16.55 -15.59 5.51
CA MET A 509 18.00 -15.42 5.30
C MET A 509 18.67 -16.55 4.51
N THR A 510 18.10 -17.76 4.51
CA THR A 510 18.72 -18.93 3.85
C THR A 510 18.83 -18.74 2.34
N PRO A 511 17.75 -18.43 1.59
CA PRO A 511 17.88 -18.10 0.16
C PRO A 511 18.77 -16.88 -0.09
N ILE A 512 18.66 -15.83 0.72
CA ILE A 512 19.44 -14.59 0.53
C ILE A 512 20.95 -14.84 0.65
N THR A 513 21.37 -15.62 1.64
CA THR A 513 22.79 -15.97 1.82
C THR A 513 23.35 -16.68 0.58
N ARG A 514 22.52 -17.50 -0.06
CA ARG A 514 22.86 -18.21 -1.29
C ARG A 514 22.92 -17.25 -2.49
N TRP A 515 21.88 -16.44 -2.66
CA TRP A 515 21.71 -15.50 -3.77
C TRP A 515 22.77 -14.39 -3.81
N GLU A 516 23.32 -13.97 -2.67
CA GLU A 516 24.45 -13.03 -2.63
C GLU A 516 25.70 -13.56 -3.35
N SER A 517 25.82 -14.88 -3.52
CA SER A 517 26.91 -15.52 -4.27
C SER A 517 26.51 -16.03 -5.65
N GLU A 518 25.23 -16.32 -5.87
CA GLU A 518 24.73 -16.93 -7.10
C GLU A 518 24.18 -15.93 -8.12
N ILE A 519 23.57 -14.82 -7.70
CA ILE A 519 22.95 -13.89 -8.63
C ILE A 519 24.05 -13.09 -9.35
N ASN A 520 24.09 -13.19 -10.69
CA ASN A 520 24.88 -12.29 -11.52
C ASN A 520 24.16 -10.93 -11.67
N ASP A 521 24.31 -10.05 -10.70
CA ASP A 521 23.71 -8.71 -10.72
C ASP A 521 24.59 -7.64 -11.39
N GLN A 522 25.82 -7.98 -11.80
CA GLN A 522 26.80 -7.02 -12.34
C GLN A 522 27.02 -5.78 -11.44
N ASP A 523 26.86 -5.94 -10.13
CA ASP A 523 26.85 -4.86 -9.12
C ASP A 523 25.77 -3.78 -9.37
N ASP A 524 24.72 -4.13 -10.10
CA ASP A 524 23.56 -3.27 -10.38
C ASP A 524 22.39 -3.67 -9.47
N PRO A 525 21.95 -2.78 -8.55
CA PRO A 525 20.85 -3.09 -7.63
C PRO A 525 19.52 -3.37 -8.34
N LEU A 526 19.27 -2.75 -9.50
CA LEU A 526 18.05 -3.01 -10.27
C LEU A 526 18.14 -4.37 -10.95
N LEU A 527 19.32 -4.76 -11.45
CA LEU A 527 19.51 -6.09 -12.02
C LEU A 527 19.38 -7.17 -10.94
N TYR A 528 19.92 -6.94 -9.74
CA TYR A 528 19.72 -7.81 -8.58
C TYR A 528 18.23 -8.02 -8.33
N MET A 529 17.46 -6.94 -8.19
CA MET A 529 16.02 -7.00 -7.96
C MET A 529 15.32 -7.86 -9.02
N GLU A 530 15.59 -7.62 -10.30
CA GLU A 530 14.95 -8.34 -11.39
C GLU A 530 15.43 -9.79 -11.55
N ALA A 531 16.61 -10.12 -11.03
CA ALA A 531 17.20 -11.45 -11.10
C ALA A 531 16.87 -12.36 -9.91
N ILE A 532 16.20 -11.86 -8.86
CA ILE A 532 15.75 -12.67 -7.72
C ILE A 532 14.98 -13.91 -8.22
N PRO A 533 15.43 -15.15 -7.96
CA PRO A 533 14.84 -16.35 -8.54
C PRO A 533 13.37 -16.57 -8.17
N TYR A 534 13.01 -16.29 -6.92
CA TYR A 534 11.63 -16.44 -6.46
C TYR A 534 10.78 -15.29 -6.98
N TRP A 535 9.82 -15.61 -7.85
CA TRP A 535 8.89 -14.64 -8.41
C TRP A 535 8.20 -13.79 -7.32
N GLU A 536 7.69 -14.45 -6.27
CA GLU A 536 7.01 -13.77 -5.17
C GLU A 536 7.93 -12.75 -4.46
N THR A 537 9.18 -13.13 -4.20
CA THR A 537 10.16 -12.27 -3.55
C THR A 537 10.59 -11.11 -4.44
N ARG A 538 10.80 -11.37 -5.75
CA ARG A 538 11.09 -10.32 -6.74
C ARG A 538 10.02 -9.23 -6.76
N GLU A 539 8.76 -9.67 -6.81
CA GLU A 539 7.62 -8.78 -6.75
C GLU A 539 7.54 -8.04 -5.41
N TYR A 540 7.75 -8.76 -4.32
CA TYR A 540 7.70 -8.21 -2.97
C TYR A 540 8.67 -7.03 -2.81
N VAL A 541 9.93 -7.21 -3.22
CA VAL A 541 10.96 -6.16 -3.13
C VAL A 541 10.52 -4.91 -3.89
N SER A 542 10.10 -5.07 -5.14
CA SER A 542 9.64 -3.95 -5.97
C SER A 542 8.42 -3.25 -5.39
N ILE A 543 7.46 -4.00 -4.84
CA ILE A 543 6.24 -3.44 -4.26
C ILE A 543 6.52 -2.69 -2.96
N VAL A 544 7.32 -3.26 -2.06
CA VAL A 544 7.63 -2.61 -0.77
C VAL A 544 8.47 -1.35 -0.97
N MET A 545 9.49 -1.39 -1.83
CA MET A 545 10.28 -0.20 -2.18
C MET A 545 9.38 0.91 -2.74
N ARG A 546 8.47 0.54 -3.66
CA ARG A 546 7.50 1.49 -4.21
C ARG A 546 6.54 2.03 -3.14
N HIS A 547 5.96 1.16 -2.31
CA HIS A 547 5.07 1.61 -1.23
C HIS A 547 5.78 2.59 -0.30
N TYR A 548 7.04 2.31 0.04
CA TYR A 548 7.84 3.19 0.87
C TYR A 548 7.95 4.59 0.26
N TRP A 549 8.27 4.69 -1.03
CA TRP A 549 8.34 5.97 -1.73
C TRP A 549 7.00 6.69 -1.83
N MET A 550 5.90 5.94 -1.90
CA MET A 550 4.56 6.54 -1.88
C MET A 550 4.20 7.10 -0.50
N TYR A 551 4.66 6.46 0.58
CA TYR A 551 4.55 7.01 1.94
C TYR A 551 5.48 8.22 2.16
N GLU A 552 6.72 8.20 1.64
CA GLU A 552 7.62 9.36 1.65
C GLU A 552 6.98 10.53 0.89
N ARG A 553 6.39 10.30 -0.30
CA ARG A 553 5.61 11.31 -1.03
C ARG A 553 4.46 11.84 -0.20
N GLN A 554 3.68 10.97 0.45
CA GLN A 554 2.56 11.41 1.31
C GLN A 554 3.03 12.35 2.43
N ALA A 555 4.26 12.18 2.92
CA ALA A 555 4.91 13.03 3.91
C ALA A 555 5.68 14.22 3.31
N THR A 556 5.70 14.39 1.99
CA THR A 556 6.53 15.37 1.25
C THR A 556 8.04 15.24 1.50
N ASP A 557 8.49 14.03 1.85
CA ASP A 557 9.88 13.74 2.14
C ASP A 557 10.72 13.59 0.86
N THR A 558 12.03 13.83 0.98
CA THR A 558 12.98 13.29 0.01
C THR A 558 13.03 11.78 0.11
N SER A 559 13.43 11.11 -0.97
CA SER A 559 13.63 9.65 -0.96
C SER A 559 15.07 9.31 -1.31
N PRO A 560 15.99 9.24 -0.32
CA PRO A 560 17.38 8.86 -0.57
C PRO A 560 17.50 7.49 -1.25
N SER A 561 16.62 6.56 -0.91
CA SER A 561 16.61 5.21 -1.50
C SER A 561 16.21 5.23 -2.98
N ARG A 562 15.21 6.03 -3.36
CA ARG A 562 14.81 6.24 -4.76
C ARG A 562 15.88 6.96 -5.56
N MET A 563 16.48 8.00 -4.99
CA MET A 563 17.57 8.75 -5.62
C MET A 563 18.78 7.85 -5.89
N ALA A 564 19.18 7.03 -4.92
CA ALA A 564 20.28 6.07 -5.10
C ALA A 564 19.98 5.09 -6.24
N LEU A 565 18.80 4.45 -6.25
CA LEU A 565 18.42 3.53 -7.32
C LEU A 565 18.32 4.21 -8.69
N ALA A 566 17.82 5.45 -8.76
CA ALA A 566 17.78 6.22 -10.00
C ALA A 566 19.19 6.50 -10.54
N GLN A 567 20.19 6.54 -9.67
CA GLN A 567 21.60 6.72 -10.02
C GLN A 567 22.35 5.38 -10.19
N ASN A 568 21.64 4.25 -10.20
CA ASN A 568 22.17 2.88 -10.23
C ASN A 568 23.02 2.52 -8.99
N GLY A 569 22.88 3.24 -7.89
CA GLY A 569 23.56 2.99 -6.63
C GLY A 569 22.72 2.11 -5.69
N TRP A 570 23.40 1.28 -4.88
CA TRP A 570 22.77 0.47 -3.86
C TRP A 570 22.19 1.35 -2.73
N PRO A 571 20.86 1.43 -2.56
CA PRO A 571 20.29 2.16 -1.44
C PRO A 571 20.56 1.38 -0.15
N LEU A 572 20.99 2.10 0.88
CA LEU A 572 21.11 1.55 2.22
C LEU A 572 19.77 1.64 2.95
N PHE A 573 19.57 0.75 3.92
CA PHE A 573 18.44 0.84 4.83
C PHE A 573 18.46 2.21 5.52
N PRO A 574 17.31 2.87 5.69
CA PRO A 574 17.25 4.16 6.38
C PRO A 574 17.63 3.95 7.84
N ASP A 575 18.87 4.29 8.18
CA ASP A 575 19.27 4.50 9.55
C ASP A 575 18.43 5.70 10.01
N GLY A 576 17.63 5.57 11.08
CA GLY A 576 16.72 6.63 11.57
C GLY A 576 17.41 7.95 12.00
N THR A 577 18.67 8.14 11.61
CA THR A 577 19.43 9.38 11.56
C THR A 577 19.61 9.77 10.09
N ALA A 578 18.84 10.74 9.60
CA ALA A 578 19.01 11.29 8.25
C ALA A 578 20.49 11.57 7.94
N PRO A 579 21.00 11.26 6.73
CA PRO A 579 22.31 11.73 6.34
C PRO A 579 22.23 13.26 6.15
N SER A 580 22.80 14.00 7.10
CA SER A 580 23.10 15.40 6.89
C SER A 580 24.11 15.51 5.75
N ASN A 581 23.68 16.18 4.68
CA ASN A 581 24.47 16.67 3.55
C ASN A 581 24.70 15.66 2.42
N GLY A 582 23.98 15.89 1.32
CA GLY A 582 24.20 15.28 0.00
C GLY A 582 25.59 15.56 -0.57
N ARG A 583 26.58 14.82 -0.10
CA ARG A 583 27.87 14.63 -0.78
C ARG A 583 28.13 13.15 -0.93
N VAL A 584 27.73 12.61 -2.07
CA VAL A 584 28.22 11.33 -2.57
C VAL A 584 29.69 11.53 -2.94
N TYR A 585 30.59 10.80 -2.27
CA TYR A 585 31.98 10.68 -2.73
C TYR A 585 31.97 9.79 -3.98
N MET A 586 32.22 10.39 -5.15
CA MET A 586 32.67 9.61 -6.30
C MET A 586 34.05 9.05 -5.99
N SER A 587 34.16 7.76 -5.74
CA SER A 587 35.45 7.07 -5.84
C SER A 587 35.82 6.99 -7.32
N ALA A 588 36.64 7.94 -7.77
CA ALA A 588 37.35 7.80 -9.03
C ALA A 588 38.30 6.61 -8.91
N GLY A 589 38.08 5.59 -9.74
CA GLY A 589 39.06 4.53 -9.96
C GLY A 589 40.35 5.16 -10.52
N GLY A 590 41.44 5.01 -9.79
CA GLY A 590 42.78 5.36 -10.23
C GLY A 590 43.56 4.10 -10.55
N ASN A 591 43.89 3.97 -11.84
CA ASN A 591 44.91 3.13 -12.51
C ASN A 591 44.91 1.61 -12.32
#